data_AF-A0A3P9MI19-F1
#
_entry.id   AF-A0A3P9MI19-F1
#
_cell.length_a   1.000
_cell.length_b   1.000
_cell.length_c   1.000
_cell.angle_alpha   90.00
_cell.angle_beta   90.00
_cell.angle_gamma   90.00
#
_symmetry.space_group_name_H-M   'P 1'
#
loop_
_entity.id
_entity.type
_entity.pdbx_description
1 polymer ?
#
loop_
_entity_poly.entity_id
_entity_poly.type
_entity_poly.pdbx_seq_one_letter_code
_entity_poly.pdbx_strand_id
1 'polypeptide(L)'
;MMVFMTIIMVLFKLTCHRNQRVKDSQIQICNLCRDNHKTQLWLSFLILSFLTTCTRADSEIEDLLTCLENLDSTLKKSDAMLYTAPLSDVEKCKHMVLKCYMVELIMVIIEEKINDKKADCLRHFNETLTPEVGCPQCEMHTLQNISTFLKILTNTLQKLNSL
;
A
#
# COMPACT_ATOMS: atom_id res chain seq x y z
N MET A 1 8.63 2.35 15.39
CA MET A 1 7.28 2.62 15.94
C MET A 1 7.23 2.87 17.46
N MET A 2 8.22 2.44 18.27
CA MET A 2 8.20 2.63 19.74
C MET A 2 8.79 3.96 20.26
N VAL A 3 9.49 4.74 19.43
CA VAL A 3 10.13 6.01 19.86
C VAL A 3 9.17 7.21 19.83
N PHE A 4 8.08 7.12 19.05
CA PHE A 4 7.13 8.22 18.88
C PHE A 4 6.10 8.33 20.02
N MET A 5 5.71 7.19 20.61
CA MET A 5 4.76 7.15 21.72
C MET A 5 5.36 7.66 23.04
N THR A 6 6.66 7.52 23.22
CA THR A 6 7.38 8.00 24.41
C THR A 6 7.48 9.53 24.43
N ILE A 7 7.64 10.19 23.29
CA ILE A 7 7.72 11.66 23.22
C ILE A 7 6.36 12.31 23.57
N ILE A 8 5.26 11.72 23.09
CA ILE A 8 3.90 12.21 23.38
C ILE A 8 3.54 12.02 24.87
N MET A 9 3.91 10.88 25.47
CA MET A 9 3.69 10.63 26.91
C MET A 9 4.56 11.50 27.82
N VAL A 10 5.79 11.86 27.42
CA VAL A 10 6.70 12.72 28.21
C VAL A 10 6.18 14.17 28.25
N LEU A 11 5.65 14.69 27.14
CA LEU A 11 5.05 16.03 27.09
C LEU A 11 3.75 16.14 27.90
N PHE A 12 2.94 15.08 27.96
CA PHE A 12 1.71 15.05 28.74
C PHE A 12 1.97 14.93 30.26
N LYS A 13 3.04 14.24 30.67
CA LYS A 13 3.42 14.15 32.10
C LYS A 13 4.03 15.43 32.67
N LEU A 14 4.62 16.29 31.83
CA LEU A 14 5.20 17.57 32.27
C LEU A 14 4.16 18.66 32.58
N THR A 15 2.91 18.51 32.13
CA THR A 15 1.84 19.50 32.35
C THR A 15 0.96 19.22 33.57
N CYS A 16 1.15 18.10 34.27
CA CYS A 16 0.35 17.76 35.46
C CYS A 16 1.18 17.06 36.55
N HIS A 17 2.19 17.74 37.08
CA HIS A 17 2.65 17.45 38.44
C HIS A 17 3.40 18.60 39.09
N ARG A 18 2.70 19.49 39.82
CA ARG A 18 3.27 20.12 41.02
C ARG A 18 2.22 20.62 42.02
N ASN A 19 2.02 19.79 43.04
CA ASN A 19 1.61 20.09 44.41
C ASN A 19 0.34 20.91 44.70
N GLN A 20 -0.63 20.18 45.24
CA GLN A 20 -1.65 20.65 46.15
C GLN A 20 -1.01 20.94 47.53
N ARG A 21 -1.01 22.21 47.97
CA ARG A 21 -1.35 22.62 49.35
C ARG A 21 -1.26 24.15 49.59
N VAL A 22 -2.39 24.67 50.05
CA VAL A 22 -2.60 25.75 51.05
C VAL A 22 -2.55 27.23 50.62
N LYS A 23 -3.73 27.85 50.88
CA LYS A 23 -4.11 29.23 51.21
C LYS A 23 -3.99 30.40 50.21
N ASP A 24 -5.16 30.97 50.01
CA ASP A 24 -5.53 32.38 49.84
C ASP A 24 -5.03 33.19 48.65
N SER A 25 -6.03 33.86 48.07
CA SER A 25 -6.03 35.12 47.36
C SER A 25 -5.65 35.17 45.86
N GLN A 26 -6.56 35.84 45.15
CA GLN A 26 -6.46 36.47 43.83
C GLN A 26 -6.60 35.58 42.58
N ILE A 27 -7.84 35.60 42.09
CA ILE A 27 -8.22 35.38 40.70
C ILE A 27 -7.39 36.33 39.82
N GLN A 28 -6.41 35.80 39.11
CA GLN A 28 -5.84 36.43 37.92
C GLN A 28 -6.05 35.48 36.74
N ILE A 29 -7.31 35.36 36.32
CA ILE A 29 -7.69 34.61 35.12
C ILE A 29 -7.45 35.49 33.89
N CYS A 30 -6.66 34.95 32.97
CA CYS A 30 -6.65 35.26 31.54
C CYS A 30 -6.13 36.62 31.05
N ASN A 31 -4.80 36.73 30.92
CA ASN A 31 -4.21 37.36 29.73
C ASN A 31 -3.36 36.38 28.88
N LEU A 32 -3.01 35.21 29.41
CA LEU A 32 -2.23 34.19 28.69
C LEU A 32 -3.08 33.13 27.95
N CYS A 33 -4.41 33.21 28.00
CA CYS A 33 -5.29 32.32 27.23
C CYS A 33 -5.70 32.88 25.86
N ARG A 34 -5.50 34.19 25.63
CA ARG A 34 -5.91 34.84 24.38
C ARG A 34 -4.95 34.53 23.23
N ASP A 35 -3.65 34.46 23.50
CA ASP A 35 -2.64 34.15 22.47
C ASP A 35 -2.53 32.65 22.17
N ASN A 36 -2.88 31.79 23.14
CA ASN A 36 -2.78 30.35 22.98
C ASN A 36 -3.87 29.77 22.05
N HIS A 37 -5.03 30.43 21.98
CA HIS A 37 -6.10 30.00 21.06
C HIS A 37 -5.69 30.18 19.58
N LYS A 38 -4.86 31.19 19.28
CA LYS A 38 -4.42 31.49 17.91
C LYS A 38 -3.37 30.49 17.44
N THR A 39 -2.39 30.15 18.28
CA THR A 39 -1.39 29.10 18.00
C THR A 39 -1.99 27.69 18.02
N GLN A 40 -2.95 27.42 18.90
CA GLN A 40 -3.67 26.13 18.95
C GLN A 40 -4.53 25.89 17.72
N LEU A 41 -5.23 26.92 17.21
CA LEU A 41 -5.93 26.84 15.93
C LEU A 41 -4.96 26.56 14.78
N TRP A 42 -3.83 27.27 14.73
CA TRP A 42 -2.80 27.06 13.70
C TRP A 42 -2.20 25.65 13.74
N LEU A 43 -1.91 25.12 14.93
CA LEU A 43 -1.46 23.74 15.11
C LEU A 43 -2.53 22.73 14.69
N SER A 44 -3.79 23.00 15.01
CA SER A 44 -4.91 22.14 14.60
C SER A 44 -5.10 22.17 13.08
N PHE A 45 -5.01 23.35 12.44
CA PHE A 45 -5.02 23.48 10.99
C PHE A 45 -3.82 22.79 10.35
N LEU A 46 -2.61 22.91 10.93
CA LEU A 46 -1.41 22.25 10.42
C LEU A 46 -1.54 20.72 10.51
N ILE A 47 -1.96 20.18 11.66
CA ILE A 47 -2.20 18.75 11.86
C ILE A 47 -3.29 18.25 10.92
N LEU A 48 -4.39 19.00 10.75
CA LEU A 48 -5.45 18.67 9.82
C LEU A 48 -4.96 18.73 8.36
N SER A 49 -4.09 19.69 8.01
CA SER A 49 -3.45 19.81 6.69
C SER A 49 -2.60 18.59 6.36
N PHE A 50 -1.83 18.09 7.34
CA PHE A 50 -1.03 16.87 7.20
C PHE A 50 -1.88 15.59 7.20
N LEU A 51 -3.02 15.57 7.90
CA LEU A 51 -4.00 14.47 7.85
C LEU A 51 -4.79 14.46 6.53
N THR A 52 -4.96 15.61 5.88
CA THR A 52 -5.62 15.73 4.57
C THR A 52 -4.72 15.44 3.38
N THR A 53 -3.47 14.99 3.59
CA THR A 53 -2.66 14.47 2.49
C THR A 53 -3.31 13.17 2.01
N CYS A 54 -4.17 13.29 1.01
CA CYS A 54 -4.92 12.20 0.41
C CYS A 54 -3.95 11.10 -0.01
N THR A 55 -4.05 9.93 0.63
CA THR A 55 -3.56 8.68 0.07
C THR A 55 -4.39 8.42 -1.19
N ARG A 56 -3.85 8.73 -2.37
CA ARG A 56 -4.39 8.19 -3.61
C ARG A 56 -4.16 6.68 -3.55
N ALA A 57 -5.24 5.91 -3.43
CA ALA A 57 -5.21 4.46 -3.44
C ALA A 57 -5.05 3.87 -4.87
N ASP A 58 -4.98 4.73 -5.89
CA ASP A 58 -4.85 4.34 -7.31
C ASP A 58 -3.40 4.08 -7.78
N SER A 59 -2.39 4.22 -6.93
CA SER A 59 -0.99 4.09 -7.39
C SER A 59 -0.58 2.64 -7.67
N GLU A 60 -1.15 1.64 -6.97
CA GLU A 60 -0.59 0.28 -6.98
C GLU A 60 -0.67 -0.42 -8.35
N ILE A 61 -1.78 -0.24 -9.10
CA ILE A 61 -1.92 -0.85 -10.43
C ILE A 61 -1.06 -0.12 -11.47
N GLU A 62 -0.98 1.20 -11.39
CA GLU A 62 -0.13 2.01 -12.28
C GLU A 62 1.35 1.70 -12.06
N ASP A 63 1.77 1.57 -10.79
CA ASP A 63 3.12 1.17 -10.40
C ASP A 63 3.44 -0.24 -10.92
N LEU A 64 2.48 -1.18 -10.82
CA LEU A 64 2.64 -2.53 -11.35
C LEU A 64 2.75 -2.54 -12.89
N LEU A 65 1.91 -1.78 -13.59
CA LEU A 65 1.97 -1.66 -15.06
C LEU A 65 3.33 -1.12 -15.51
N THR A 66 3.81 -0.06 -14.86
CA THR A 66 5.15 0.50 -15.09
C THR A 66 6.24 -0.54 -14.82
N CYS A 67 6.06 -1.36 -13.78
CA CYS A 67 7.04 -2.39 -13.49
C CYS A 67 7.08 -3.51 -14.54
N LEU A 68 5.91 -3.96 -15.02
CA LEU A 68 5.82 -4.95 -16.09
C LEU A 68 6.46 -4.44 -17.38
N GLU A 69 6.27 -3.17 -17.73
CA GLU A 69 6.93 -2.56 -18.89
C GLU A 69 8.46 -2.60 -18.77
N ASN A 70 9.00 -2.26 -17.60
CA ASN A 70 10.44 -2.31 -17.33
C ASN A 70 11.03 -3.74 -17.40
N LEU A 71 10.21 -4.75 -17.07
CA LEU A 71 10.60 -6.16 -17.06
C LEU A 71 10.34 -6.87 -18.40
N ASP A 72 9.48 -6.32 -19.27
CA ASP A 72 8.91 -6.98 -20.46
C ASP A 72 9.97 -7.66 -21.34
N SER A 73 11.02 -6.92 -21.73
CA SER A 73 12.10 -7.44 -22.57
C SER A 73 12.90 -8.57 -21.95
N THR A 74 12.92 -8.66 -20.61
CA THR A 74 13.64 -9.70 -19.88
C THR A 74 12.73 -10.91 -19.66
N LEU A 75 11.47 -10.69 -19.28
CA LEU A 75 10.48 -11.75 -19.11
C LEU A 75 10.23 -12.51 -20.42
N LYS A 76 10.10 -11.81 -21.54
CA LYS A 76 9.85 -12.42 -22.86
C LYS A 76 10.96 -13.32 -23.39
N LYS A 77 12.12 -13.41 -22.72
CA LYS A 77 13.18 -14.37 -23.06
C LYS A 77 12.86 -15.78 -22.57
N SER A 78 11.98 -15.89 -21.58
CA SER A 78 11.57 -17.17 -21.03
C SER A 78 10.69 -17.95 -22.00
N ASP A 79 10.86 -19.27 -22.04
CA ASP A 79 10.00 -20.20 -22.74
C ASP A 79 8.92 -20.80 -21.83
N ALA A 80 8.79 -20.29 -20.59
CA ALA A 80 7.82 -20.76 -19.62
C ALA A 80 6.37 -20.66 -20.14
N MET A 81 5.60 -21.68 -19.74
CA MET A 81 4.16 -21.76 -19.93
C MET A 81 3.50 -21.48 -18.59
N LEU A 82 2.63 -20.48 -18.53
CA LEU A 82 2.12 -19.90 -17.29
C LEU A 82 0.60 -20.02 -17.18
N TYR A 83 0.12 -20.28 -15.97
CA TYR A 83 -1.32 -20.42 -15.72
C TYR A 83 -2.05 -19.09 -15.95
N THR A 84 -2.99 -19.10 -16.90
CA THR A 84 -3.70 -17.90 -17.35
C THR A 84 -5.20 -18.02 -17.16
N ALA A 85 -5.76 -17.19 -16.28
CA ALA A 85 -7.18 -17.20 -15.96
C ALA A 85 -8.03 -16.52 -17.04
N PRO A 86 -9.27 -16.97 -17.28
CA PRO A 86 -10.22 -16.26 -18.13
C PRO A 86 -10.73 -14.98 -17.44
N LEU A 87 -11.17 -13.99 -18.25
CA LEU A 87 -11.72 -12.73 -17.73
C LEU A 87 -12.91 -12.92 -16.77
N SER A 88 -13.70 -13.99 -16.95
CA SER A 88 -14.84 -14.30 -16.08
C SER A 88 -14.44 -14.55 -14.63
N ASP A 89 -13.24 -15.10 -14.42
CA ASP A 89 -12.75 -15.43 -13.09
C ASP A 89 -12.16 -14.18 -12.43
N VAL A 90 -11.56 -13.26 -13.20
CA VAL A 90 -11.09 -11.96 -12.70
C VAL A 90 -12.24 -11.15 -12.06
N GLU A 91 -13.43 -11.20 -12.64
CA GLU A 91 -14.58 -10.41 -12.14
C GLU A 91 -15.10 -10.89 -10.77
N LYS A 92 -14.90 -12.17 -10.44
CA LYS A 92 -15.38 -12.78 -9.19
C LYS A 92 -14.29 -13.05 -8.17
N CYS A 93 -13.08 -13.30 -8.64
CA CYS A 93 -11.93 -13.80 -7.90
C CYS A 93 -10.70 -12.93 -8.18
N LYS A 94 -10.90 -11.61 -8.15
CA LYS A 94 -9.91 -10.61 -8.58
C LYS A 94 -8.58 -10.80 -7.88
N HIS A 95 -8.56 -10.85 -6.55
CA HIS A 95 -7.31 -10.93 -5.79
C HIS A 95 -6.66 -12.30 -5.92
N MET A 96 -7.45 -13.38 -5.94
CA MET A 96 -6.92 -14.74 -6.19
C MET A 96 -6.26 -14.83 -7.57
N VAL A 97 -6.92 -14.36 -8.62
CA VAL A 97 -6.38 -14.40 -10.00
C VAL A 97 -5.14 -13.53 -10.14
N LEU A 98 -5.15 -12.30 -9.61
CA LEU A 98 -3.97 -11.45 -9.63
C LEU A 98 -2.81 -12.07 -8.84
N LYS A 99 -3.10 -12.78 -7.75
CA LYS A 99 -2.09 -13.48 -6.95
C LYS A 99 -1.47 -14.63 -7.74
N CYS A 100 -2.28 -15.41 -8.46
CA CYS A 100 -1.78 -16.41 -9.39
C CYS A 100 -0.83 -15.77 -10.40
N TYR A 101 -1.23 -14.67 -11.04
CA TYR A 101 -0.37 -13.99 -12.01
C TYR A 101 0.97 -13.52 -11.42
N MET A 102 0.97 -13.00 -10.18
CA MET A 102 2.21 -12.58 -9.54
C MET A 102 3.12 -13.76 -9.24
N VAL A 103 2.58 -14.87 -8.73
CA VAL A 103 3.37 -16.06 -8.41
C VAL A 103 3.97 -16.68 -9.67
N GLU A 104 3.22 -16.76 -10.77
CA GLU A 104 3.73 -17.20 -12.07
C GLU A 104 4.92 -16.34 -12.54
N LEU A 105 4.78 -15.01 -12.47
CA LEU A 105 5.87 -14.10 -12.86
C LEU A 105 7.08 -14.19 -11.91
N ILE A 106 6.86 -14.30 -10.60
CA ILE A 106 7.94 -14.49 -9.63
C ILE A 106 8.71 -15.78 -9.93
N MET A 107 8.03 -16.85 -10.37
CA MET A 107 8.68 -18.07 -10.80
C MET A 107 9.59 -17.83 -12.02
N VAL A 108 9.10 -17.13 -13.04
CA VAL A 108 9.92 -16.74 -14.21
C VAL A 108 11.13 -15.91 -13.80
N ILE A 109 10.97 -14.93 -12.90
CA ILE A 109 12.08 -14.12 -12.38
C ILE A 109 13.17 -15.00 -11.77
N ILE A 110 12.78 -16.03 -10.99
CA ILE A 110 13.71 -16.96 -10.34
C ILE A 110 14.41 -17.84 -11.38
N GLU A 111 13.68 -18.42 -12.32
CA GLU A 111 14.23 -19.33 -13.34
C GLU A 111 15.18 -18.62 -14.30
N GLU A 112 14.81 -17.44 -14.77
CA GLU A 112 15.61 -16.60 -15.66
C GLU A 112 16.73 -15.84 -14.93
N LYS A 113 16.83 -15.99 -13.61
CA LYS A 113 17.80 -15.30 -12.74
C LYS A 113 17.80 -13.78 -12.95
N ILE A 114 16.62 -13.22 -13.11
CA ILE A 114 16.44 -11.77 -13.29
C ILE A 114 16.82 -11.10 -11.97
N ASN A 115 17.51 -9.96 -12.06
CA ASN A 115 17.97 -9.24 -10.87
C ASN A 115 16.80 -8.95 -9.93
N ASP A 116 16.91 -9.49 -8.72
CA ASP A 116 15.88 -9.50 -7.70
C ASP A 116 15.30 -8.10 -7.39
N LYS A 117 16.16 -7.07 -7.40
CA LYS A 117 15.75 -5.67 -7.18
C LYS A 117 14.80 -5.13 -8.26
N LYS A 118 14.87 -5.65 -9.49
CA LYS A 118 13.97 -5.25 -10.57
C LYS A 118 12.58 -5.86 -10.42
N ALA A 119 12.46 -6.95 -9.66
CA ALA A 119 11.22 -7.68 -9.44
C ALA A 119 10.55 -7.37 -8.09
N ASP A 120 11.15 -6.51 -7.26
CA ASP A 120 10.62 -6.13 -5.94
C ASP A 120 9.17 -5.62 -6.01
N CYS A 121 8.81 -4.91 -7.08
CA CYS A 121 7.46 -4.43 -7.34
C CYS A 121 6.42 -5.58 -7.40
N LEU A 122 6.76 -6.72 -8.01
CA LEU A 122 5.85 -7.86 -8.19
C LEU A 122 5.61 -8.54 -6.85
N ARG A 123 6.67 -8.68 -6.04
CA ARG A 123 6.57 -9.19 -4.68
C ARG A 123 5.75 -8.27 -3.79
N HIS A 124 6.03 -6.97 -3.85
CA HIS A 124 5.29 -5.99 -3.07
C HIS A 124 3.80 -6.04 -3.40
N PHE A 125 3.44 -6.00 -4.69
CA PHE A 125 2.05 -6.12 -5.10
C PHE A 125 1.43 -7.46 -4.67
N ASN A 126 2.16 -8.57 -4.79
CA ASN A 126 1.68 -9.88 -4.34
C ASN A 126 1.34 -9.93 -2.83
N GLU A 127 2.09 -9.18 -2.02
CA GLU A 127 1.88 -9.07 -0.58
C GLU A 127 0.65 -8.21 -0.23
N THR A 128 0.24 -7.27 -1.08
CA THR A 128 -0.96 -6.46 -0.86
C THR A 128 -2.25 -7.21 -1.19
N LEU A 129 -2.17 -8.28 -1.99
CA LEU A 129 -3.33 -9.07 -2.41
C LEU A 129 -3.90 -9.93 -1.28
N THR A 130 -5.23 -9.85 -1.12
CA THR A 130 -6.03 -10.63 -0.16
C THR A 130 -6.98 -11.57 -0.91
N PRO A 131 -6.59 -12.83 -1.17
CA PRO A 131 -7.36 -13.76 -2.01
C PRO A 131 -8.73 -14.08 -1.44
N GLU A 132 -9.73 -14.15 -2.33
CA GLU A 132 -11.09 -14.53 -2.00
C GLU A 132 -11.20 -16.05 -1.73
N VAL A 133 -12.15 -16.45 -0.88
CA VAL A 133 -12.41 -17.87 -0.55
C VAL A 133 -13.32 -18.49 -1.61
N GLY A 134 -13.06 -19.75 -1.98
CA GLY A 134 -13.90 -20.50 -2.93
C GLY A 134 -13.59 -20.24 -4.40
N CYS A 135 -12.51 -19.52 -4.68
CA CYS A 135 -12.00 -19.29 -6.03
C CYS A 135 -11.17 -20.50 -6.53
N PRO A 136 -11.12 -20.74 -7.86
CA PRO A 136 -10.27 -21.77 -8.44
C PRO A 136 -8.81 -21.60 -8.03
N GLN A 137 -8.08 -22.72 -7.90
CA GLN A 137 -6.63 -22.70 -7.73
C GLN A 137 -5.96 -22.29 -9.05
N CYS A 138 -4.76 -21.72 -8.97
CA CYS A 138 -4.03 -21.21 -10.13
C CYS A 138 -3.83 -22.28 -11.21
N GLU A 139 -3.51 -23.50 -10.78
CA GLU A 139 -3.22 -24.66 -11.61
C GLU A 139 -4.46 -25.22 -12.34
N MET A 140 -5.66 -24.76 -11.99
CA MET A 140 -6.88 -25.12 -12.71
C MET A 140 -7.06 -24.34 -14.02
N HIS A 141 -6.30 -23.26 -14.21
CA HIS A 141 -6.36 -22.44 -15.41
C HIS A 141 -5.54 -23.02 -16.56
N THR A 142 -5.74 -22.50 -17.77
CA THR A 142 -4.99 -22.98 -18.94
C THR A 142 -3.61 -22.36 -19.01
N LEU A 143 -2.61 -23.14 -19.41
CA LEU A 143 -1.26 -22.64 -19.66
C LEU A 143 -1.18 -21.82 -20.95
N GLN A 144 -0.47 -20.69 -20.90
CA GLN A 144 -0.16 -19.84 -22.06
C GLN A 144 1.32 -19.49 -22.07
N ASN A 145 1.89 -19.23 -23.24
CA ASN A 145 3.26 -18.72 -23.32
C ASN A 145 3.38 -17.32 -22.69
N ILE A 146 4.61 -16.94 -22.29
CA ILE A 146 4.89 -15.67 -21.61
C ILE A 146 4.34 -14.43 -22.35
N SER A 147 4.41 -14.40 -23.68
CA SER A 147 3.96 -13.23 -24.46
C SER A 147 2.44 -13.07 -24.41
N THR A 148 1.71 -14.18 -24.55
CA THR A 148 0.25 -14.20 -24.42
C THR A 148 -0.18 -13.90 -22.98
N PHE A 149 0.48 -14.51 -22.00
CA PHE A 149 0.24 -14.28 -20.58
C PHE A 149 0.38 -12.80 -20.22
N LEU A 150 1.52 -12.16 -20.57
CA LEU A 150 1.78 -10.75 -20.26
C LEU A 150 0.75 -9.83 -20.92
N LYS A 151 0.36 -10.12 -22.17
CA LYS A 151 -0.69 -9.36 -22.86
C LYS A 151 -2.02 -9.43 -22.11
N ILE A 152 -2.43 -10.63 -21.67
CA ILE A 152 -3.68 -10.83 -20.93
C ILE A 152 -3.61 -10.13 -19.57
N LEU A 153 -2.50 -10.25 -18.84
CA LEU A 153 -2.27 -9.57 -17.57
C LEU A 153 -2.36 -8.05 -17.71
N THR A 154 -1.61 -7.46 -18.64
CA THR A 154 -1.62 -6.00 -18.86
C THR A 154 -3.02 -5.50 -19.21
N ASN A 155 -3.73 -6.19 -20.11
CA ASN A 155 -5.11 -5.83 -20.44
C ASN A 155 -6.05 -5.95 -19.23
N THR A 156 -5.85 -6.96 -18.40
CA THR A 156 -6.62 -7.17 -17.17
C THR A 156 -6.39 -6.02 -16.19
N LEU A 157 -5.13 -5.65 -15.95
CA LEU A 157 -4.76 -4.55 -15.07
C LEU A 157 -5.29 -3.21 -15.58
N GLN A 158 -5.18 -2.94 -16.89
CA GLN A 158 -5.73 -1.73 -17.51
C GLN A 158 -7.26 -1.64 -17.34
N LYS A 159 -7.98 -2.75 -17.53
CA LYS A 159 -9.44 -2.79 -17.30
C LYS A 159 -9.75 -2.47 -15.84
N LEU A 160 -9.02 -3.06 -14.89
CA LEU A 160 -9.19 -2.81 -13.46
C LEU A 160 -8.86 -1.36 -13.06
N ASN A 161 -7.87 -0.74 -13.70
CA ASN A 161 -7.48 0.65 -13.45
C ASN A 161 -8.47 1.68 -14.04
N SER A 162 -9.31 1.24 -14.98
CA SER A 162 -10.31 2.09 -15.65
C SER A 162 -11.70 2.04 -15.03
N LEU A 163 -11.89 1.20 -14.01
CA LEU A 163 -13.15 1.01 -13.25
C LEU A 163 -13.17 1.90 -12.01
#